data_AF-A0A2V2EJ30-F1
#
_entry.id   AF-A0A2V2EJ30-F1
#
_cell.length_a   1.000
_cell.length_b   1.000
_cell.length_c   1.000
_cell.angle_alpha   90.00
_cell.angle_beta   90.00
_cell.angle_gamma   90.00
#
_symmetry.space_group_name_H-M   'P 1'
#
loop_
_entity.id
_entity.type
_entity.pdbx_description
1 polymer ?
#
loop_
_entity_poly.entity_id
_entity_poly.type
_entity_poly.pdbx_seq_one_letter_code
_entity_poly.pdbx_strand_id
1 'polypeptide(L)'
;MKKILMAILCVAMACGIGAAAVGCGGNNGGENGEGSSAGQILLYTREDGSGTRDAFIELVGLEEMTDNAAVCNGTNVVLTSVGGAKGAIGYISLGSLNDTVKAVKIGGVEATAENIINDTYKLSRPFNVAYKAATLESNDTLKDFMQFISSKEGQKVIVDYGCVSETEDTAPAYVKPATAPTSEVKIGGSTSVGPLMEKLVEAYCKASGVASTKFTITQNGSGAGMTGAGDGSFDLGMASRAVKDDELAKGLTAKEIALDGIAIIVNKENTIDNLTLEQLKKIYNEEYSNWSELGA
;
A
#
# COMPACT_ATOMS: atom_id res chain seq x y z
N MET A 1 -49.70 14.06 22.10
CA MET A 1 -49.78 15.53 22.23
C MET A 1 -49.25 15.92 23.61
N LYS A 2 -47.94 16.21 23.70
CA LYS A 2 -47.25 16.61 24.95
C LYS A 2 -46.81 18.07 24.82
N LYS A 3 -46.82 18.75 25.96
CA LYS A 3 -46.97 20.19 26.18
C LYS A 3 -45.81 21.04 25.65
N ILE A 4 -46.18 22.21 25.15
CA ILE A 4 -45.34 23.36 24.79
C ILE A 4 -44.85 24.06 26.07
N LEU A 5 -43.56 24.42 26.13
CA LEU A 5 -43.11 25.63 26.83
C LEU A 5 -41.75 26.10 26.28
N MET A 6 -41.75 27.29 25.68
CA MET A 6 -40.59 28.11 25.36
C MET A 6 -40.22 28.97 26.58
N ALA A 7 -38.92 29.13 26.85
CA ALA A 7 -38.37 30.35 27.43
C ALA A 7 -36.87 30.46 27.10
N ILE A 8 -36.54 31.53 26.37
CA ILE A 8 -35.21 31.98 25.98
C ILE A 8 -34.65 32.84 27.12
N LEU A 9 -33.37 32.65 27.49
CA LEU A 9 -32.61 33.69 28.18
C LEU A 9 -31.15 33.66 27.74
N CYS A 10 -30.79 34.65 26.91
CA CYS A 10 -29.43 35.01 26.55
C CYS A 10 -28.76 35.74 27.72
N VAL A 11 -27.51 35.38 28.03
CA VAL A 11 -26.62 36.21 28.87
C VAL A 11 -25.47 36.69 27.99
N ALA A 12 -25.46 37.98 27.73
CA ALA A 12 -24.36 38.73 27.15
C ALA A 12 -23.34 39.06 28.25
N MET A 13 -22.06 38.78 28.00
CA MET A 13 -20.96 39.20 28.87
C MET A 13 -20.26 40.40 28.22
N ALA A 14 -20.25 41.51 28.96
CA ALA A 14 -19.81 42.81 28.52
C ALA A 14 -18.28 42.96 28.50
N CYS A 15 -17.82 43.74 27.53
CA CYS A 15 -16.46 44.20 27.31
C CYS A 15 -15.87 44.97 28.49
N GLY A 16 -14.61 44.68 28.82
CA GLY A 16 -13.71 45.60 29.52
C GLY A 16 -12.54 45.96 28.60
N ILE A 17 -12.41 47.23 28.25
CA ILE A 17 -11.29 47.79 27.48
C ILE A 17 -10.26 48.34 28.47
N GLY A 18 -9.01 47.92 28.34
CA GLY A 18 -7.84 48.54 28.95
C GLY A 18 -6.65 48.40 28.01
N ALA A 19 -6.29 49.47 27.32
CA ALA A 19 -5.16 49.52 26.42
C ALA A 19 -3.87 49.82 27.19
N ALA A 20 -2.84 49.00 26.99
CA ALA A 20 -1.44 49.37 27.21
C ALA A 20 -0.57 48.57 26.23
N ALA A 21 0.13 49.30 25.35
CA ALA A 21 1.15 48.75 24.48
C ALA A 21 2.44 48.52 25.26
N VAL A 22 2.97 47.29 25.24
CA VAL A 22 4.38 46.96 25.46
C VAL A 22 4.69 45.72 24.61
N GLY A 23 5.67 45.83 23.72
CA GLY A 23 6.27 44.67 23.06
C GLY A 23 7.30 44.00 23.97
N CYS A 24 7.40 42.67 23.87
CA CYS A 24 8.63 41.86 23.86
C CYS A 24 8.29 40.37 24.03
N GLY A 25 8.84 39.54 23.15
CA GLY A 25 9.26 38.16 23.47
C GLY A 25 8.21 37.06 23.36
N GLY A 26 8.39 36.16 22.38
CA GLY A 26 7.63 34.90 22.31
C GLY A 26 7.77 34.18 20.99
N ASN A 27 9.01 33.86 20.59
CA ASN A 27 9.33 32.98 19.48
C ASN A 27 8.96 31.54 19.86
N ASN A 28 7.98 30.92 19.19
CA ASN A 28 7.91 29.46 19.06
C ASN A 28 7.94 29.11 17.58
N GLY A 29 9.17 29.16 17.06
CA GLY A 29 9.55 28.47 15.84
C GLY A 29 9.42 26.95 16.02
N GLY A 30 9.38 26.25 14.90
CA GLY A 30 9.27 24.81 14.83
C GLY A 30 10.30 24.09 15.69
N GLU A 31 9.82 23.10 16.44
CA GLU A 31 10.66 22.05 16.98
C GLU A 31 10.99 21.09 15.85
N ASN A 32 12.12 21.36 15.19
CA ASN A 32 12.95 20.30 14.65
C ASN A 32 13.28 19.37 15.83
N GLY A 33 12.82 18.12 15.76
CA GLY A 33 13.13 17.11 16.78
C GLY A 33 14.63 16.81 16.82
N GLU A 34 15.36 17.50 17.69
CA GLU A 34 16.59 17.00 18.28
C GLU A 34 16.22 15.98 19.36
N GLY A 35 16.72 14.74 19.24
CA GLY A 35 16.66 13.80 20.35
C GLY A 35 16.66 12.31 20.02
N SER A 36 16.66 11.90 18.75
CA SER A 36 16.96 10.49 18.46
C SER A 36 18.46 10.26 18.71
N SER A 37 18.78 9.53 19.78
CA SER A 37 20.16 9.13 20.06
C SER A 37 20.73 8.43 18.83
N ALA A 38 22.00 8.66 18.50
CA ALA A 38 22.67 7.97 17.41
C ALA A 38 22.39 6.46 17.49
N GLY A 39 21.83 5.90 16.43
CA GLY A 39 21.50 4.47 16.34
C GLY A 39 20.13 4.05 16.86
N GLN A 40 19.25 4.94 17.35
CA GLN A 40 17.88 4.53 17.71
C GLN A 40 17.13 3.98 16.48
N ILE A 41 16.34 2.93 16.68
CA ILE A 41 15.45 2.37 15.66
C ILE A 41 14.16 3.19 15.61
N LEU A 42 13.83 3.71 14.43
CA LEU A 42 12.59 4.45 14.17
C LEU A 42 11.68 3.57 13.31
N LEU A 43 10.61 3.07 13.93
CA LEU A 43 9.68 2.14 13.28
C LEU A 43 8.69 2.90 12.41
N TYR A 44 8.56 2.51 11.15
CA TYR A 44 7.50 2.94 10.26
C TYR A 44 6.62 1.76 9.88
N THR A 45 5.31 2.02 9.89
CA THR A 45 4.28 1.03 9.55
C THR A 45 3.26 1.63 8.59
N ARG A 46 2.45 0.79 7.97
CA ARG A 46 1.40 1.22 7.05
C ARG A 46 0.08 1.48 7.77
N GLU A 47 -0.79 2.24 7.12
CA GLU A 47 -2.12 2.59 7.63
C GLU A 47 -3.03 1.37 7.87
N ASP A 48 -4.04 1.54 8.74
CA ASP A 48 -5.09 0.55 8.92
C ASP A 48 -5.83 0.30 7.59
N GLY A 49 -6.14 -0.97 7.30
CA GLY A 49 -6.71 -1.38 6.01
C GLY A 49 -5.68 -1.52 4.88
N SER A 50 -4.40 -1.28 5.15
CA SER A 50 -3.29 -1.63 4.25
C SER A 50 -3.12 -3.14 4.18
N GLY A 51 -3.30 -3.70 2.98
CA GLY A 51 -2.97 -5.11 2.74
C GLY A 51 -1.48 -5.40 2.98
N THR A 52 -0.63 -4.38 2.81
CA THR A 52 0.81 -4.53 3.08
C THR A 52 1.11 -4.70 4.54
N ARG A 53 0.41 -3.97 5.42
CA ARG A 53 0.51 -4.16 6.86
C ARG A 53 -0.01 -5.53 7.27
N ASP A 54 -1.19 -5.90 6.79
CA ASP A 54 -1.81 -7.20 7.08
C ASP A 54 -0.84 -8.35 6.73
N ALA A 55 -0.30 -8.34 5.51
CA ALA A 55 0.65 -9.35 5.06
C ALA A 55 1.98 -9.31 5.84
N PHE A 56 2.49 -8.13 6.18
CA PHE A 56 3.72 -8.01 6.97
C PHE A 56 3.56 -8.61 8.37
N ILE A 57 2.47 -8.27 9.07
CA ILE A 57 2.15 -8.81 10.40
C ILE A 57 2.09 -10.35 10.35
N GLU A 58 1.36 -10.89 9.38
CA GLU A 58 1.21 -12.34 9.20
C GLU A 58 2.55 -13.03 8.89
N LEU A 59 3.29 -12.55 7.89
CA LEU A 59 4.51 -13.19 7.38
C LEU A 59 5.69 -13.08 8.36
N VAL A 60 5.76 -12.00 9.14
CA VAL A 60 6.76 -11.84 10.21
C VAL A 60 6.33 -12.57 11.50
N GLY A 61 5.05 -12.94 11.61
CA GLY A 61 4.49 -13.62 12.77
C GLY A 61 4.33 -12.69 13.97
N LEU A 62 3.95 -11.44 13.74
CA LEU A 62 3.56 -10.49 14.78
C LEU A 62 2.12 -10.78 15.22
N GLU A 63 1.81 -10.59 16.50
CA GLU A 63 0.41 -10.67 16.97
C GLU A 63 -0.35 -9.42 16.56
N GLU A 64 0.27 -8.26 16.76
CA GLU A 64 -0.21 -6.95 16.33
C GLU A 64 0.97 -6.02 16.03
N MET A 65 0.68 -4.87 15.45
CA MET A 65 1.67 -3.82 15.21
C MET A 65 1.76 -2.93 16.45
N THR A 66 2.97 -2.62 16.90
CA THR A 66 3.18 -1.65 17.99
C THR A 66 2.59 -0.26 17.69
N ASP A 67 2.01 0.36 18.70
CA ASP A 67 1.54 1.75 18.68
C ASP A 67 2.68 2.78 18.53
N ASN A 68 3.93 2.38 18.80
CA ASN A 68 5.10 3.25 18.66
C ASN A 68 5.61 3.36 17.22
N ALA A 69 5.09 2.55 16.29
CA ALA A 69 5.44 2.67 14.88
C ALA A 69 4.69 3.85 14.23
N ALA A 70 5.45 4.75 13.62
CA ALA A 70 4.89 5.89 12.89
C ALA A 70 4.09 5.40 11.67
N VAL A 71 2.82 5.78 11.60
CA VAL A 71 1.89 5.35 10.55
C VAL A 71 2.10 6.17 9.28
N CYS A 72 2.33 5.48 8.17
CA CYS A 72 2.46 6.04 6.83
C CYS A 72 1.27 5.66 5.95
N ASN A 73 0.59 6.65 5.39
CA ASN A 73 -0.55 6.45 4.48
C ASN A 73 -0.06 6.17 3.05
N GLY A 74 0.28 4.92 2.76
CA GLY A 74 0.71 4.47 1.44
C GLY A 74 2.22 4.34 1.24
N THR A 75 2.58 3.64 0.17
CA THR A 75 3.97 3.25 -0.15
C THR A 75 4.93 4.44 -0.27
N ASN A 76 4.52 5.51 -0.95
CA ASN A 76 5.35 6.70 -1.15
C ASN A 76 5.67 7.45 0.15
N VAL A 77 4.76 7.40 1.12
CA VAL A 77 4.98 8.01 2.44
C VAL A 77 6.05 7.20 3.19
N VAL A 78 5.98 5.86 3.17
CA VAL A 78 7.03 5.02 3.78
C VAL A 78 8.39 5.29 3.14
N LEU A 79 8.48 5.31 1.80
CA LEU A 79 9.72 5.61 1.08
C LEU A 79 10.33 6.95 1.52
N THR A 80 9.50 7.99 1.57
CA THR A 80 9.95 9.34 1.94
C THR A 80 10.39 9.40 3.41
N SER A 81 9.61 8.79 4.31
CA SER A 81 9.90 8.75 5.74
C SER A 81 11.19 7.98 6.05
N VAL A 82 11.37 6.80 5.47
CA VAL A 82 12.58 5.99 5.66
C VAL A 82 13.80 6.67 5.02
N GLY A 83 13.65 7.26 3.83
CA GLY A 83 14.71 8.01 3.18
C GLY A 83 15.14 9.27 3.95
N GLY A 84 14.25 9.86 4.74
CA GLY A 84 14.49 11.08 5.51
C GLY A 84 15.09 10.88 6.91
N ALA A 85 15.04 9.66 7.46
CA ALA A 85 15.41 9.41 8.85
C ALA A 85 16.44 8.28 9.00
N LYS A 86 17.64 8.59 9.49
CA LYS A 86 18.79 7.66 9.52
C LYS A 86 18.54 6.36 10.29
N GLY A 87 17.79 6.44 11.38
CA GLY A 87 17.42 5.30 12.21
C GLY A 87 16.21 4.51 11.69
N ALA A 88 15.63 4.89 10.54
CA ALA A 88 14.36 4.34 10.08
C ALA A 88 14.45 2.92 9.55
N ILE A 89 13.41 2.13 9.87
CA ILE A 89 13.06 0.89 9.20
C ILE A 89 11.58 0.95 8.78
N GLY A 90 11.29 0.42 7.60
CA GLY A 90 9.94 0.27 7.08
C GLY A 90 9.85 -0.89 6.10
N TYR A 91 8.68 -1.09 5.50
CA TYR A 91 8.45 -2.15 4.53
C TYR A 91 7.55 -1.66 3.39
N ILE A 92 7.86 -2.08 2.17
CA ILE A 92 7.16 -1.69 0.94
C ILE A 92 7.02 -2.87 -0.03
N SER A 93 6.20 -2.72 -1.07
CA SER A 93 6.23 -3.64 -2.21
C SER A 93 7.60 -3.59 -2.90
N LEU A 94 8.10 -4.74 -3.33
CA LEU A 94 9.39 -4.87 -3.98
C LEU A 94 9.43 -4.07 -5.29
N GLY A 95 8.38 -4.13 -6.11
CA GLY A 95 8.32 -3.37 -7.38
C GLY A 95 8.30 -1.84 -7.20
N SER A 96 8.14 -1.34 -5.96
CA SER A 96 8.22 0.10 -5.65
C SER A 96 9.58 0.52 -5.07
N LEU A 97 10.50 -0.43 -4.86
CA LEU A 97 11.85 -0.14 -4.39
C LEU A 97 12.58 0.77 -5.38
N ASN A 98 13.29 1.78 -4.86
CA ASN A 98 14.05 2.72 -5.65
C ASN A 98 15.25 3.26 -4.86
N ASP A 99 16.02 4.12 -5.50
CA ASP A 99 17.30 4.63 -5.03
C ASP A 99 17.18 5.68 -3.91
N THR A 100 16.04 5.89 -3.27
CA THR A 100 15.94 6.77 -2.09
C THR A 100 16.19 6.05 -0.77
N VAL A 101 16.09 4.72 -0.78
CA VAL A 101 16.25 3.85 0.41
C VAL A 101 17.17 2.68 0.09
N LYS A 102 17.45 1.85 1.08
CA LYS A 102 18.22 0.61 0.94
C LYS A 102 17.36 -0.58 1.38
N ALA A 103 17.24 -1.61 0.55
CA ALA A 103 16.62 -2.87 0.96
C ALA A 103 17.61 -3.74 1.76
N VAL A 104 17.12 -4.35 2.82
CA VAL A 104 17.88 -5.24 3.72
C VAL A 104 17.61 -6.69 3.33
N LYS A 105 18.65 -7.53 3.32
CA LYS A 105 18.49 -8.97 3.11
C LYS A 105 17.76 -9.61 4.28
N ILE A 106 17.00 -10.66 4.01
CA ILE A 106 16.33 -11.45 5.05
C ILE A 106 16.95 -12.83 5.10
N GLY A 107 17.64 -13.15 6.21
CA GLY A 107 18.35 -14.42 6.37
C GLY A 107 19.46 -14.63 5.33
N GLY A 108 20.09 -13.55 4.86
CA GLY A 108 21.11 -13.54 3.82
C GLY A 108 20.54 -13.52 2.39
N VAL A 109 19.21 -13.57 2.23
CA VAL A 109 18.53 -13.63 0.93
C VAL A 109 18.05 -12.24 0.52
N GLU A 110 18.36 -11.84 -0.71
CA GLU A 110 17.88 -10.58 -1.30
C GLU A 110 16.41 -10.69 -1.74
N ALA A 111 15.65 -9.62 -1.55
CA ALA A 111 14.27 -9.53 -2.05
C ALA A 111 14.28 -9.37 -3.58
N THR A 112 14.16 -10.49 -4.31
CA THR A 112 14.13 -10.51 -5.78
C THR A 112 13.03 -11.45 -6.28
N ALA A 113 12.52 -11.21 -7.49
CA ALA A 113 11.55 -12.12 -8.11
C ALA A 113 12.10 -13.56 -8.22
N GLU A 114 13.39 -13.71 -8.55
CA GLU A 114 14.06 -15.02 -8.60
C GLU A 114 14.04 -15.73 -7.25
N ASN A 115 14.37 -15.03 -6.16
CA ASN A 115 14.39 -15.62 -4.82
C ASN A 115 12.99 -15.90 -4.26
N ILE A 116 11.98 -15.20 -4.77
CA ILE A 116 10.58 -15.50 -4.45
C ILE A 116 10.13 -16.77 -5.19
N ILE A 117 10.44 -16.88 -6.49
CA ILE A 117 10.08 -18.05 -7.33
C ILE A 117 10.74 -19.33 -6.81
N ASN A 118 12.01 -19.25 -6.41
CA ASN A 118 12.73 -20.41 -5.87
C ASN A 118 12.43 -20.68 -4.38
N ASP A 119 11.49 -19.93 -3.80
CA ASP A 119 11.00 -20.09 -2.43
C ASP A 119 12.09 -19.86 -1.35
N THR A 120 13.17 -19.13 -1.65
CA THR A 120 14.21 -18.77 -0.67
C THR A 120 13.90 -17.46 0.06
N TYR A 121 13.19 -16.51 -0.56
CA TYR A 121 12.72 -15.28 0.06
C TYR A 121 11.22 -15.37 0.40
N LYS A 122 10.91 -15.53 1.69
CA LYS A 122 9.57 -15.86 2.17
C LYS A 122 8.63 -14.67 2.38
N LEU A 123 9.15 -13.45 2.40
CA LEU A 123 8.32 -12.26 2.57
C LEU A 123 7.68 -11.89 1.23
N SER A 124 6.71 -12.68 0.79
CA SER A 124 5.95 -12.46 -0.43
C SER A 124 4.46 -12.66 -0.19
N ARG A 125 3.63 -11.98 -0.97
CA ARG A 125 2.17 -12.00 -0.82
C ARG A 125 1.47 -11.89 -2.16
N PRO A 126 0.22 -12.36 -2.27
CA PRO A 126 -0.52 -12.23 -3.51
C PRO A 126 -0.98 -10.77 -3.72
N PHE A 127 -0.86 -10.30 -4.95
CA PHE A 127 -1.61 -9.18 -5.47
C PHE A 127 -2.89 -9.71 -6.09
N ASN A 128 -4.00 -9.32 -5.49
CA ASN A 128 -5.33 -9.70 -5.91
C ASN A 128 -6.08 -8.52 -6.52
N VAL A 129 -6.94 -8.83 -7.47
CA VAL A 129 -8.05 -7.97 -7.85
C VAL A 129 -9.37 -8.66 -7.49
N ALA A 130 -10.39 -7.87 -7.20
CA ALA A 130 -11.72 -8.39 -6.88
C ALA A 130 -12.82 -7.60 -7.58
N TYR A 131 -13.86 -8.28 -8.02
CA TYR A 131 -14.97 -7.68 -8.76
C TYR A 131 -16.25 -8.48 -8.50
N LYS A 132 -17.42 -7.88 -8.75
CA LYS A 132 -18.68 -8.63 -8.83
C LYS A 132 -18.82 -9.29 -10.20
N ALA A 133 -19.31 -10.53 -10.24
CA ALA A 133 -19.57 -11.23 -11.50
C ALA A 133 -20.47 -10.41 -12.44
N ALA A 134 -21.56 -9.83 -11.91
CA ALA A 134 -22.47 -8.99 -12.69
C ALA A 134 -21.78 -7.74 -13.27
N THR A 135 -20.83 -7.14 -12.55
CA THR A 135 -20.04 -6.00 -13.06
C THR A 135 -19.14 -6.43 -14.20
N LEU A 136 -18.43 -7.56 -14.06
CA LEU A 136 -17.59 -8.09 -15.13
C LEU A 136 -18.41 -8.48 -16.37
N GLU A 137 -19.61 -9.03 -16.18
CA GLU A 137 -20.49 -9.43 -17.27
C GLU A 137 -21.05 -8.24 -18.05
N SER A 138 -21.34 -7.13 -17.38
CA SER A 138 -21.96 -5.95 -17.97
C SER A 138 -20.98 -4.89 -18.46
N ASN A 139 -19.69 -4.99 -18.12
CA ASN A 139 -18.65 -4.04 -18.52
C ASN A 139 -17.64 -4.70 -19.47
N ASP A 140 -17.80 -4.42 -20.77
CA ASP A 140 -16.97 -4.97 -21.85
C ASP A 140 -15.49 -4.54 -21.75
N THR A 141 -15.22 -3.29 -21.37
CA THR A 141 -13.86 -2.78 -21.15
C THR A 141 -13.18 -3.52 -20.00
N LEU A 142 -13.87 -3.71 -18.87
CA LEU A 142 -13.32 -4.44 -17.74
C LEU A 142 -13.06 -5.91 -18.11
N LYS A 143 -14.01 -6.54 -18.81
CA LYS A 143 -13.88 -7.94 -19.24
C LYS A 143 -12.68 -8.16 -20.14
N ASP A 144 -12.48 -7.30 -21.14
CA ASP A 144 -11.32 -7.37 -22.04
C ASP A 144 -10.02 -7.02 -21.30
N PHE A 145 -10.04 -6.06 -20.38
CA PHE A 145 -8.89 -5.76 -19.53
C PHE A 145 -8.47 -6.93 -18.64
N MET A 146 -9.43 -7.65 -18.03
CA MET A 146 -9.14 -8.85 -17.23
C MET A 146 -8.56 -9.99 -18.08
N GLN A 147 -8.97 -10.10 -19.35
CA GLN A 147 -8.36 -11.01 -20.31
C GLN A 147 -6.93 -10.58 -20.66
N PHE A 148 -6.70 -9.29 -20.88
CA PHE A 148 -5.36 -8.74 -21.11
C PHE A 148 -4.43 -9.01 -19.92
N ILE A 149 -4.85 -8.75 -18.67
CA ILE A 149 -4.04 -9.07 -17.49
C ILE A 149 -3.60 -10.54 -17.51
N SER A 150 -4.49 -11.44 -17.92
CA SER A 150 -4.24 -12.89 -17.98
C SER A 150 -3.46 -13.35 -19.21
N SER A 151 -3.20 -12.46 -20.15
CA SER A 151 -2.52 -12.78 -21.41
C SER A 151 -1.01 -12.75 -21.26
N LYS A 152 -0.29 -13.32 -22.22
CA LYS A 152 1.18 -13.26 -22.29
C LYS A 152 1.71 -11.83 -22.19
N GLU A 153 1.06 -10.87 -22.85
CA GLU A 153 1.42 -9.46 -22.81
C GLU A 153 1.19 -8.83 -21.43
N GLY A 154 0.09 -9.16 -20.76
CA GLY A 154 -0.19 -8.70 -19.41
C GLY A 154 0.74 -9.31 -18.36
N GLN A 155 1.01 -10.62 -18.46
CA GLN A 155 1.96 -11.31 -17.59
C GLN A 155 3.39 -10.77 -17.78
N LYS A 156 3.78 -10.43 -19.01
CA LYS A 156 5.05 -9.75 -19.26
C LYS A 156 5.15 -8.40 -18.55
N VAL A 157 4.07 -7.61 -18.51
CA VAL A 157 4.06 -6.33 -17.78
C VAL A 157 4.25 -6.56 -16.28
N ILE A 158 3.64 -7.61 -15.73
CA ILE A 158 3.80 -7.99 -14.31
C ILE A 158 5.26 -8.32 -13.98
N VAL A 159 5.92 -9.11 -14.84
CA VAL A 159 7.32 -9.51 -14.64
C VAL A 159 8.28 -8.35 -14.88
N ASP A 160 8.06 -7.54 -15.91
CA ASP A 160 8.87 -6.33 -16.19
C ASP A 160 8.75 -5.29 -15.06
N TYR A 161 7.65 -5.27 -14.31
CA TYR A 161 7.48 -4.44 -13.11
C TYR A 161 8.26 -4.98 -11.89
N GLY A 162 8.66 -6.26 -11.90
CA GLY A 162 9.41 -6.90 -10.82
C GLY A 162 8.56 -7.77 -9.88
N CYS A 163 7.30 -8.04 -10.24
CA CYS A 163 6.49 -9.05 -9.56
C CYS A 163 6.71 -10.44 -10.19
N VAL A 164 6.31 -11.47 -9.46
CA VAL A 164 6.34 -12.85 -9.94
C VAL A 164 5.02 -13.18 -10.63
N SER A 165 5.11 -13.80 -11.80
CA SER A 165 3.98 -14.38 -12.53
C SER A 165 4.12 -15.90 -12.54
N GLU A 166 3.08 -16.62 -12.13
CA GLU A 166 3.04 -18.09 -12.24
C GLU A 166 2.66 -18.58 -13.64
N THR A 167 2.20 -17.68 -14.52
CA THR A 167 1.58 -18.06 -15.80
C THR A 167 2.27 -17.47 -17.03
N GLU A 168 3.37 -16.71 -16.87
CA GLU A 168 4.06 -16.04 -17.98
C GLU A 168 4.36 -16.98 -19.17
N ASP A 169 4.86 -18.19 -18.89
CA ASP A 169 5.25 -19.16 -19.91
C ASP A 169 4.07 -19.88 -20.60
N THR A 170 2.89 -19.88 -19.97
CA THR A 170 1.72 -20.65 -20.42
C THR A 170 0.54 -19.78 -20.83
N ALA A 171 0.58 -18.48 -20.54
CA ALA A 171 -0.48 -17.55 -20.84
C ALA A 171 -0.71 -17.43 -22.36
N PRO A 172 -1.98 -17.42 -22.82
CA PRO A 172 -2.29 -17.20 -24.23
C PRO A 172 -1.95 -15.76 -24.64
N ALA A 173 -1.63 -15.55 -25.91
CA ALA A 173 -1.48 -14.20 -26.45
C ALA A 173 -2.79 -13.42 -26.34
N TYR A 174 -2.70 -12.11 -26.09
CA TYR A 174 -3.85 -11.22 -26.05
C TYR A 174 -4.51 -11.15 -27.43
N VAL A 175 -5.83 -11.36 -27.45
CA VAL A 175 -6.64 -11.26 -28.66
C VAL A 175 -7.35 -9.92 -28.65
N LYS A 176 -6.79 -8.95 -29.38
CA LYS A 176 -7.39 -7.63 -29.55
C LYS A 176 -8.82 -7.73 -30.13
N PRO A 177 -9.83 -7.08 -29.53
CA PRO A 177 -11.17 -7.05 -30.09
C PRO A 177 -11.23 -6.25 -31.40
N ALA A 178 -12.13 -6.65 -32.30
CA ALA A 178 -12.32 -5.99 -33.60
C ALA A 178 -12.71 -4.50 -33.46
N THR A 179 -13.47 -4.19 -32.40
CA THR A 179 -13.86 -2.83 -32.01
C THR A 179 -13.45 -2.62 -30.56
N ALA A 180 -12.75 -1.51 -30.27
CA ALA A 180 -12.35 -1.19 -28.91
C ALA A 180 -13.58 -0.92 -28.02
N PRO A 181 -13.68 -1.56 -26.84
CA PRO A 181 -14.77 -1.28 -25.91
C PRO A 181 -14.66 0.15 -25.34
N THR A 182 -15.78 0.70 -24.86
CA THR A 182 -15.87 2.13 -24.50
C THR A 182 -16.44 2.40 -23.11
N SER A 183 -16.82 1.36 -22.38
CA SER A 183 -17.27 1.45 -20.99
C SER A 183 -16.17 2.01 -20.10
N GLU A 184 -16.55 2.83 -19.13
CA GLU A 184 -15.64 3.31 -18.10
C GLU A 184 -15.35 2.19 -17.09
N VAL A 185 -14.16 2.20 -16.50
CA VAL A 185 -13.69 1.26 -15.48
C VAL A 185 -13.10 2.04 -14.31
N LYS A 186 -13.76 1.94 -13.16
CA LYS A 186 -13.33 2.53 -11.90
C LYS A 186 -12.58 1.48 -11.09
N ILE A 187 -11.30 1.71 -10.87
CA ILE A 187 -10.42 0.83 -10.10
C ILE A 187 -10.08 1.51 -8.78
N GLY A 188 -10.15 0.78 -7.68
CA GLY A 188 -9.83 1.32 -6.36
C GLY A 188 -9.13 0.32 -5.46
N GLY A 189 -8.23 0.78 -4.59
CA GLY A 189 -7.72 -0.03 -3.50
C GLY A 189 -6.25 0.16 -3.19
N SER A 190 -5.53 -0.96 -3.06
CA SER A 190 -4.15 -1.01 -2.60
C SER A 190 -3.22 -0.02 -3.31
N THR A 191 -2.57 0.85 -2.54
CA THR A 191 -1.47 1.72 -2.98
C THR A 191 -0.22 0.93 -3.39
N SER A 192 -0.12 -0.33 -2.97
CA SER A 192 0.96 -1.25 -3.36
C SER A 192 0.74 -1.88 -4.73
N VAL A 193 -0.53 -2.10 -5.13
CA VAL A 193 -0.91 -2.64 -6.45
C VAL A 193 -1.03 -1.51 -7.48
N GLY A 194 -1.34 -0.30 -7.03
CA GLY A 194 -1.59 0.87 -7.89
C GLY A 194 -0.56 1.10 -9.00
N PRO A 195 0.76 1.16 -8.73
CA PRO A 195 1.75 1.38 -9.79
C PRO A 195 1.80 0.27 -10.83
N LEU A 196 1.64 -1.00 -10.43
CA LEU A 196 1.51 -2.12 -11.37
C LEU A 196 0.23 -2.00 -12.20
N MET A 197 -0.89 -1.64 -11.57
CA MET A 197 -2.17 -1.46 -12.24
C MET A 197 -2.12 -0.34 -13.29
N GLU A 198 -1.44 0.76 -12.98
CA GLU A 198 -1.19 1.86 -13.94
C GLU A 198 -0.42 1.35 -15.16
N LYS A 199 0.61 0.53 -14.97
CA LYS A 199 1.37 -0.09 -16.07
C LYS A 199 0.55 -1.08 -16.89
N LEU A 200 -0.28 -1.89 -16.23
CA LEU A 200 -1.21 -2.80 -16.91
C LEU A 200 -2.23 -2.05 -17.75
N VAL A 201 -2.82 -0.96 -17.23
CA VAL A 201 -3.76 -0.11 -17.97
C VAL A 201 -3.05 0.57 -19.15
N GLU A 202 -1.85 1.12 -18.96
CA GLU A 202 -1.05 1.73 -20.03
C GLU A 202 -0.81 0.74 -21.19
N ALA A 203 -0.34 -0.47 -20.85
CA ALA A 203 -0.07 -1.52 -21.83
C ALA A 203 -1.33 -2.03 -22.52
N TYR A 204 -2.42 -2.22 -21.76
CA TYR A 204 -3.71 -2.62 -22.28
C TYR A 204 -4.22 -1.59 -23.30
N CYS A 205 -4.27 -0.31 -22.94
CA CYS A 205 -4.73 0.75 -23.83
C CYS A 205 -3.94 0.80 -25.14
N LYS A 206 -2.62 0.59 -25.07
CA LYS A 206 -1.76 0.50 -26.25
C LYS A 206 -2.08 -0.72 -27.13
N ALA A 207 -2.36 -1.87 -26.53
CA ALA A 207 -2.67 -3.10 -27.26
C ALA A 207 -4.10 -3.09 -27.85
N SER A 208 -5.09 -2.73 -27.04
CA SER A 208 -6.51 -2.78 -27.37
C SER A 208 -6.97 -1.59 -28.22
N GLY A 209 -6.33 -0.42 -28.07
CA GLY A 209 -6.80 0.84 -28.65
C GLY A 209 -7.88 1.54 -27.82
N VAL A 210 -8.19 1.04 -26.62
CA VAL A 210 -9.07 1.71 -25.66
C VAL A 210 -8.37 2.97 -25.14
N ALA A 211 -9.10 4.08 -25.06
CA ALA A 211 -8.57 5.32 -24.52
C ALA A 211 -8.30 5.19 -23.01
N SER A 212 -7.14 5.66 -22.55
CA SER A 212 -6.78 5.66 -21.12
C SER A 212 -7.75 6.45 -20.24
N THR A 213 -8.47 7.42 -20.81
CA THR A 213 -9.53 8.19 -20.14
C THR A 213 -10.72 7.34 -19.71
N LYS A 214 -10.81 6.08 -20.16
CA LYS A 214 -11.81 5.11 -19.70
C LYS A 214 -11.47 4.49 -18.35
N PHE A 215 -10.26 4.68 -17.85
CA PHE A 215 -9.83 4.14 -16.56
C PHE A 215 -9.67 5.26 -15.54
N THR A 216 -10.17 5.03 -14.33
CA THR A 216 -9.84 5.85 -13.15
C THR A 216 -9.28 4.93 -12.08
N ILE A 217 -8.10 5.25 -11.53
CA ILE A 217 -7.45 4.47 -10.49
C ILE A 217 -7.40 5.30 -9.21
N THR A 218 -7.98 4.77 -8.12
CA THR A 218 -7.96 5.37 -6.79
C THR A 218 -7.11 4.52 -5.86
N GLN A 219 -6.03 5.08 -5.31
CA GLN A 219 -5.17 4.36 -4.37
C GLN A 219 -5.53 4.78 -2.92
N ASN A 220 -6.29 3.94 -2.21
CA ASN A 220 -6.87 4.25 -0.89
C ASN A 220 -6.81 3.09 0.13
N GLY A 221 -6.07 2.01 -0.17
CA GLY A 221 -5.88 0.87 0.73
C GLY A 221 -6.69 -0.36 0.32
N SER A 222 -6.22 -1.56 0.70
CA SER A 222 -6.82 -2.82 0.24
C SER A 222 -8.26 -3.00 0.76
N GLY A 223 -8.49 -2.74 2.04
CA GLY A 223 -9.83 -2.84 2.63
C GLY A 223 -10.85 -1.88 2.00
N ALA A 224 -10.42 -0.66 1.67
CA ALA A 224 -11.25 0.33 0.96
C ALA A 224 -11.58 -0.13 -0.46
N GLY A 225 -10.60 -0.70 -1.18
CA GLY A 225 -10.81 -1.27 -2.51
C GLY A 225 -11.79 -2.44 -2.52
N MET A 226 -11.66 -3.38 -1.57
CA MET A 226 -12.59 -4.51 -1.44
C MET A 226 -13.99 -4.04 -1.05
N THR A 227 -14.10 -3.08 -0.14
CA THR A 227 -15.38 -2.47 0.21
C THR A 227 -16.03 -1.80 -1.00
N GLY A 228 -15.27 -1.00 -1.75
CA GLY A 228 -15.80 -0.30 -2.91
C GLY A 228 -16.17 -1.20 -4.09
N ALA A 229 -15.46 -2.30 -4.30
CA ALA A 229 -15.90 -3.34 -5.24
C ALA A 229 -17.18 -4.04 -4.76
N GLY A 230 -17.28 -4.28 -3.45
CA GLY A 230 -18.43 -4.95 -2.83
C GLY A 230 -19.70 -4.09 -2.80
N ASP A 231 -19.59 -2.76 -2.70
CA ASP A 231 -20.73 -1.84 -2.77
C ASP A 231 -21.03 -1.34 -4.19
N GLY A 232 -20.09 -1.51 -5.14
CA GLY A 232 -20.23 -1.12 -6.54
C GLY A 232 -19.76 0.31 -6.85
N SER A 233 -19.08 0.97 -5.92
CA SER A 233 -18.40 2.25 -6.18
C SER A 233 -17.14 2.09 -7.04
N PHE A 234 -16.51 0.91 -7.00
CA PHE A 234 -15.48 0.48 -7.94
C PHE A 234 -15.94 -0.73 -8.74
N ASP A 235 -15.55 -0.77 -10.02
CA ASP A 235 -15.74 -1.92 -10.88
C ASP A 235 -14.71 -3.03 -10.58
N LEU A 236 -13.51 -2.61 -10.15
CA LEU A 236 -12.41 -3.50 -9.79
C LEU A 236 -11.71 -3.00 -8.51
N GLY A 237 -11.70 -3.84 -7.48
CA GLY A 237 -10.96 -3.64 -6.25
C GLY A 237 -9.53 -4.19 -6.35
N MET A 238 -8.55 -3.54 -5.73
CA MET A 238 -7.16 -4.00 -5.65
C MET A 238 -6.77 -4.33 -4.21
N ALA A 239 -6.16 -5.49 -3.97
CA ALA A 239 -5.66 -5.90 -2.66
C ALA A 239 -4.23 -6.43 -2.75
N SER A 240 -3.36 -5.97 -1.85
CA SER A 240 -1.98 -6.47 -1.71
C SER A 240 -1.89 -7.47 -0.56
N ARG A 241 -2.83 -8.41 -0.54
CA ARG A 241 -2.99 -9.54 0.39
C ARG A 241 -4.03 -10.49 -0.18
N ALA A 242 -4.22 -11.63 0.47
CA ALA A 242 -5.41 -12.46 0.22
C ALA A 242 -6.70 -11.66 0.47
N VAL A 243 -7.72 -11.88 -0.35
CA VAL A 243 -9.07 -11.35 -0.12
C VAL A 243 -9.70 -12.15 1.02
N LYS A 244 -10.23 -11.46 2.02
CA LYS A 244 -10.74 -12.08 3.25
C LYS A 244 -12.11 -12.73 2.99
N ASP A 245 -12.45 -13.74 3.78
CA ASP A 245 -13.72 -14.47 3.64
C ASP A 245 -14.95 -13.56 3.81
N ASP A 246 -14.87 -12.56 4.69
CA ASP A 246 -15.93 -11.57 4.90
C ASP A 246 -16.07 -10.58 3.72
N GLU A 247 -14.98 -10.33 2.98
CA GLU A 247 -14.98 -9.57 1.73
C GLU A 247 -15.58 -10.41 0.59
N LEU A 248 -15.20 -11.70 0.48
CA LEU A 248 -15.79 -12.64 -0.48
C LEU A 248 -17.29 -12.84 -0.26
N ALA A 249 -17.73 -12.89 1.00
CA ALA A 249 -19.13 -13.00 1.39
C ALA A 249 -20.00 -11.83 0.88
N LYS A 250 -19.41 -10.71 0.45
CA LYS A 250 -20.10 -9.60 -0.22
C LYS A 250 -20.36 -9.84 -1.71
N GLY A 251 -20.13 -11.06 -2.20
CA GLY A 251 -20.35 -11.46 -3.59
C GLY A 251 -19.18 -11.10 -4.51
N LEU A 252 -17.98 -10.94 -3.96
CA LEU A 252 -16.78 -10.68 -4.73
C LEU A 252 -16.19 -11.98 -5.28
N THR A 253 -15.77 -11.91 -6.54
CA THR A 253 -14.86 -12.88 -7.14
C THR A 253 -13.46 -12.29 -7.07
N ALA A 254 -12.55 -12.99 -6.40
CA ALA A 254 -11.14 -12.62 -6.33
C ALA A 254 -10.34 -13.32 -7.42
N LYS A 255 -9.31 -12.66 -7.92
CA LYS A 255 -8.32 -13.21 -8.82
C LYS A 255 -6.94 -12.72 -8.42
N GLU A 256 -6.04 -13.67 -8.18
CA GLU A 256 -4.63 -13.37 -8.05
C GLU A 256 -4.07 -13.00 -9.42
N ILE A 257 -3.34 -11.88 -9.48
CA ILE A 257 -2.74 -11.36 -10.71
C ILE A 257 -1.21 -11.44 -10.68
N ALA A 258 -0.60 -11.49 -9.50
CA ALA A 258 0.84 -11.57 -9.33
C ALA A 258 1.19 -11.95 -7.89
N LEU A 259 2.42 -12.41 -7.68
CA LEU A 259 3.03 -12.51 -6.36
C LEU A 259 4.05 -11.37 -6.19
N ASP A 260 3.95 -10.61 -5.10
CA ASP A 260 4.77 -9.44 -4.79
C ASP A 260 5.67 -9.71 -3.58
N GLY A 261 6.95 -9.37 -3.70
CA GLY A 261 7.86 -9.36 -2.56
C GLY A 261 7.60 -8.17 -1.65
N ILE A 262 7.80 -8.34 -0.34
CA ILE A 262 7.89 -7.24 0.61
C ILE A 262 9.36 -6.94 0.84
N ALA A 263 9.82 -5.78 0.41
CA ALA A 263 11.16 -5.30 0.70
C ALA A 263 11.17 -4.63 2.07
N ILE A 264 12.05 -5.09 2.96
CA ILE A 264 12.38 -4.39 4.21
C ILE A 264 13.39 -3.32 3.87
N ILE A 265 13.08 -2.08 4.19
CA ILE A 265 13.87 -0.92 3.80
C ILE A 265 14.36 -0.16 5.01
N VAL A 266 15.58 0.36 4.89
CA VAL A 266 16.21 1.26 5.84
C VAL A 266 16.75 2.49 5.11
N ASN A 267 17.12 3.50 5.86
CA ASN A 267 17.85 4.64 5.32
C ASN A 267 19.16 4.20 4.66
N LYS A 268 19.58 4.87 3.60
CA LYS A 268 20.85 4.56 2.90
C LYS A 268 22.09 4.70 3.79
N GLU A 269 22.05 5.57 4.79
CA GLU A 269 23.14 5.75 5.73
C GLU A 269 23.19 4.68 6.83
N ASN A 270 22.12 3.89 6.99
CA ASN A 270 22.12 2.78 7.94
C ASN A 270 23.08 1.70 7.43
N THR A 271 23.92 1.15 8.31
CA THR A 271 24.94 0.14 7.98
C THR A 271 24.37 -1.27 7.88
N ILE A 272 23.20 -1.55 8.49
CA ILE A 272 22.58 -2.88 8.47
C ILE A 272 22.29 -3.35 7.05
N ASP A 273 22.75 -4.53 6.68
CA ASP A 273 22.58 -5.11 5.34
C ASP A 273 21.79 -6.43 5.36
N ASN A 274 21.66 -7.04 6.53
CA ASN A 274 20.96 -8.29 6.73
C ASN A 274 20.23 -8.35 8.09
N LEU A 275 19.03 -8.90 8.09
CA LEU A 275 18.25 -9.24 9.29
C LEU A 275 17.70 -10.65 9.14
N THR A 276 17.57 -11.39 10.24
CA THR A 276 16.74 -12.61 10.26
C THR A 276 15.26 -12.24 10.44
N LEU A 277 14.34 -13.14 10.09
CA LEU A 277 12.91 -12.96 10.42
C LEU A 277 12.68 -12.79 11.92
N GLU A 278 13.44 -13.52 12.75
CA GLU A 278 13.36 -13.39 14.21
C GLU A 278 13.80 -11.99 14.68
N GLN A 279 14.89 -11.45 14.15
CA GLN A 279 15.32 -10.08 14.46
C GLN A 279 14.29 -9.06 13.97
N LEU A 280 13.73 -9.22 12.78
CA LEU A 280 12.69 -8.34 12.25
C LEU A 280 11.45 -8.35 13.14
N LYS A 281 11.03 -9.53 13.62
CA LYS A 281 9.95 -9.66 14.59
C LYS A 281 10.28 -8.94 15.89
N LYS A 282 11.47 -9.15 16.45
CA LYS A 282 11.94 -8.50 17.69
C LYS A 282 12.02 -6.98 17.57
N ILE A 283 12.42 -6.44 16.41
CA ILE A 283 12.42 -5.01 16.14
C ILE A 283 11.00 -4.44 16.24
N TYR A 284 10.02 -5.05 15.57
CA TYR A 284 8.63 -4.57 15.57
C TYR A 284 7.84 -4.92 16.86
N ASN A 285 8.38 -5.81 17.69
CA ASN A 285 7.95 -6.04 19.09
C ASN A 285 8.69 -5.15 20.10
N GLU A 286 9.57 -4.26 19.63
CA GLU A 286 10.35 -3.34 20.47
C GLU A 286 11.30 -4.02 21.47
N GLU A 287 11.67 -5.28 21.20
CA GLU A 287 12.73 -5.98 21.94
C GLU A 287 14.13 -5.47 21.55
N TYR A 288 14.24 -4.86 20.36
CA TYR A 288 15.40 -4.06 19.94
C TYR A 288 14.98 -2.61 19.75
N SER A 289 15.74 -1.69 20.33
CA SER A 289 15.47 -0.25 20.27
C SER A 289 16.63 0.55 19.66
N ASN A 290 17.79 -0.09 19.48
CA ASN A 290 18.98 0.51 18.93
C ASN A 290 19.69 -0.43 17.92
N TRP A 291 20.14 0.14 16.81
CA TRP A 291 20.86 -0.55 15.74
C TRP A 291 22.17 -1.20 16.20
N SER A 292 22.81 -0.66 17.24
CA SER A 292 24.03 -1.26 17.82
C SER A 292 23.79 -2.66 18.43
N GLU A 293 22.56 -2.97 18.84
CA GLU A 293 22.16 -4.30 19.33
C GLU A 293 22.16 -5.35 18.20
N LEU A 294 22.15 -4.89 16.96
CA LEU A 294 22.12 -5.70 15.74
C LEU A 294 23.43 -5.62 14.95
N GLY A 295 24.47 -4.99 15.52
CA GLY A 295 25.81 -4.90 14.92
C GLY A 295 25.96 -3.81 13.85
N ALA A 296 25.07 -2.83 13.83
CA ALA A 296 25.11 -1.66 12.94
C ALA A 296 25.78 -0.43 13.57
#